data_AF-A0A821PT52-F1
#
_entry.id   AF-A0A821PT52-F1
#
_cell.length_a   1.000
_cell.length_b   1.000
_cell.length_c   1.000
_cell.angle_alpha   90.00
_cell.angle_beta   90.00
_cell.angle_gamma   90.00
#
_symmetry.space_group_name_H-M   'P 1'
#
loop_
_entity.id
_entity.type
_entity.pdbx_description
1 polymer ?
#
loop_
_entity_poly.entity_id
_entity_poly.type
_entity_poly.pdbx_seq_one_letter_code
_entity_poly.pdbx_strand_id
1 'polypeptide(L)' 'CQQIPLTIDNFLLVVRTTDSKAELATLLERLDVETGRWRSKDTGGENDADIRSTLNSYQYLKKLLHDRLDLQNRSDSIVS' A
#
# COMPACT_ATOMS: atom_id res chain seq x y z
N CYS A 1 -15.47 4.65 24.16
CA CYS A 1 -14.86 4.56 22.81
C CYS A 1 -14.80 3.10 22.40
N GLN A 2 -15.56 2.67 21.38
CA GLN A 2 -15.39 1.32 20.83
C GLN A 2 -14.12 1.32 19.98
N GLN A 3 -13.16 0.45 20.31
CA GLN A 3 -12.04 0.17 19.43
C GLN A 3 -12.58 -0.64 18.26
N ILE A 4 -12.74 0.00 17.11
CA ILE A 4 -13.07 -0.70 15.87
C ILE A 4 -11.85 -1.56 15.51
N PRO A 5 -11.99 -2.88 15.34
CA PRO A 5 -10.90 -3.72 14.87
C PRO A 5 -10.41 -3.19 13.52
N LEU A 6 -9.10 -2.93 13.42
CA LEU A 6 -8.45 -2.61 12.17
C LEU A 6 -8.36 -3.90 11.34
N THR A 7 -9.41 -4.18 10.58
CA THR A 7 -9.43 -5.24 9.58
C THR A 7 -8.68 -4.78 8.33
N ILE A 8 -8.25 -5.73 7.50
CA ILE A 8 -7.64 -5.43 6.19
C ILE A 8 -8.59 -4.60 5.33
N ASP A 9 -9.88 -4.93 5.34
CA ASP A 9 -10.89 -4.19 4.57
C ASP A 9 -11.03 -2.74 5.05
N ASN A 10 -10.98 -2.51 6.37
CA ASN A 10 -11.01 -1.16 6.93
C ASN A 10 -9.76 -0.36 6.52
N PHE A 11 -8.58 -0.99 6.52
CA PHE A 11 -7.36 -0.36 6.04
C PHE A 11 -7.44 -0.01 4.55
N LEU A 12 -7.89 -0.94 3.70
CA LEU A 12 -8.07 -0.71 2.27
C LEU A 12 -9.09 0.39 1.98
N LEU A 13 -10.16 0.46 2.77
CA LEU A 13 -11.14 1.53 2.69
C LEU A 13 -10.51 2.89 3.00
N VAL A 14 -9.77 3.00 4.12
CA VAL A 14 -9.07 4.24 4.49
C VAL A 14 -8.11 4.69 3.38
N VAL A 15 -7.33 3.78 2.81
CA VAL A 15 -6.42 4.09 1.69
C VAL A 15 -7.19 4.61 0.46
N ARG A 16 -8.37 4.05 0.16
CA ARG A 16 -9.18 4.49 -0.99
C ARG A 16 -9.85 5.83 -0.76
N THR A 17 -10.16 6.18 0.49
CA THR A 17 -10.93 7.39 0.81
C THR A 17 -10.07 8.57 1.27
N THR A 18 -8.85 8.34 1.77
CA THR A 18 -7.96 9.43 2.22
C THR A 18 -7.72 10.43 1.10
N ASP A 19 -7.73 11.71 1.43
CA ASP A 19 -7.41 12.87 0.59
C ASP A 19 -5.98 13.39 0.88
N SER A 20 -5.31 12.85 1.89
CA SER A 20 -3.96 13.24 2.28
C SER A 20 -2.89 12.62 1.38
N LYS A 21 -2.38 13.42 0.43
CA LYS A 21 -1.23 13.05 -0.42
C LYS A 21 0.00 12.66 0.40
N ALA A 22 0.25 13.36 1.51
CA ALA A 22 1.39 13.12 2.38
C ALA A 22 1.32 11.74 3.06
N GLU A 23 0.14 11.34 3.52
CA GLU A 23 -0.07 10.01 4.09
C GLU A 23 0.09 8.92 3.04
N LEU A 24 -0.46 9.11 1.84
CA LEU A 24 -0.31 8.16 0.72
C LEU A 24 1.16 8.00 0.31
N ALA A 25 1.93 9.09 0.22
CA ALA A 25 3.36 9.05 -0.06
C ALA A 25 4.15 8.34 1.04
N THR A 26 3.84 8.63 2.31
CA THR A 26 4.47 7.97 3.47
C THR A 26 4.21 6.46 3.48
N LEU A 27 2.99 6.05 3.13
CA LEU A 27 2.62 4.63 3.02
C LEU A 27 3.37 3.94 1.86
N LEU A 28 3.58 4.62 0.73
CA LEU A 28 4.39 4.11 -0.38
C LEU A 28 5.84 3.90 0.05
N GLU A 29 6.47 4.89 0.66
CA GLU A 29 7.86 4.79 1.16
C GLU A 29 8.00 3.63 2.15
N ARG A 30 7.04 3.48 3.06
CA ARG A 30 7.05 2.37 4.01
C ARG A 30 6.93 1.02 3.32
N LEU A 31 6.05 0.88 2.33
CA LEU A 31 5.91 -0.34 1.54
C LEU A 31 7.16 -0.65 0.72
N ASP A 32 7.89 0.35 0.22
CA ASP A 32 9.17 0.15 -0.45
C ASP A 32 10.22 -0.46 0.48
N VAL A 33 10.35 0.08 1.70
CA VAL A 33 11.25 -0.47 2.72
C VAL A 33 10.90 -1.91 3.07
N GLU A 34 9.62 -2.20 3.34
CA GLU A 34 9.21 -3.56 3.71
C GLU A 34 9.33 -4.53 2.52
N THR A 35 9.07 -4.08 1.28
CA THR A 35 9.31 -4.88 0.06
C THR A 35 10.78 -5.26 -0.05
N GLY A 36 11.70 -4.32 0.20
CA GLY A 36 13.14 -4.59 0.21
C GLY A 36 13.52 -5.66 1.24
N ARG A 37 12.94 -5.57 2.45
CA ARG A 37 13.17 -6.56 3.53
C ARG A 37 12.64 -7.95 3.22
N TRP A 38 11.51 -8.06 2.52
CA TRP A 38 11.00 -9.36 2.10
C TRP A 38 11.79 -9.93 0.93
N ARG A 39 12.19 -9.09 -0.03
CA ARG A 39 13.07 -9.51 -1.14
C ARG A 39 14.43 -10.00 -0.65
N SER A 40 15.01 -9.39 0.39
CA SER A 40 16.28 -9.88 0.95
C SER A 40 16.18 -11.25 1.62
N LYS A 41 14.95 -11.72 1.91
CA LYS A 41 14.68 -13.05 2.46
C LYS A 41 14.29 -14.07 1.39
N ASP A 42 13.98 -13.61 0.18
CA ASP A 42 13.63 -14.47 -0.95
C ASP A 42 14.89 -15.18 -1.43
N THR A 43 14.93 -16.49 -1.22
CA THR A 43 16.05 -17.35 -1.64
C THR A 43 15.82 -17.90 -3.06
N GLY A 44 14.63 -17.68 -3.64
CA GLY A 44 14.20 -18.27 -4.91
C GLY A 44 13.81 -19.75 -4.80
N GLY A 45 13.74 -20.29 -3.58
CA GLY A 45 13.43 -21.70 -3.32
C GLY A 45 11.93 -22.01 -3.33
N GLU A 46 11.57 -23.30 -3.37
CA GLU A 46 10.17 -23.73 -3.28
C GLU A 46 9.51 -23.34 -1.94
N ASN A 47 10.31 -23.23 -0.87
CA ASN A 47 9.83 -22.89 0.47
C ASN A 47 9.47 -21.40 0.64
N ASP A 48 9.70 -20.54 -0.35
CA ASP A 48 9.45 -19.10 -0.27
C ASP A 48 8.02 -18.71 -0.68
N ALA A 49 7.07 -19.65 -0.59
CA ALA A 49 5.66 -19.42 -0.93
C ALA A 49 5.05 -18.24 -0.15
N ASP A 50 5.30 -18.15 1.15
CA ASP A 50 4.80 -17.08 2.01
C ASP A 50 5.45 -15.72 1.71
N ILE A 51 6.74 -15.74 1.35
CA ILE A 51 7.48 -14.53 0.95
C ILE A 51 6.88 -13.99 -0.36
N ARG A 52 6.67 -14.85 -1.36
CA ARG A 52 6.04 -14.48 -2.62
C ARG A 52 4.61 -13.98 -2.44
N SER A 53 3.82 -14.65 -1.61
CA SER A 53 2.45 -14.22 -1.26
C SER A 53 2.44 -12.82 -0.63
N THR A 54 3.38 -12.56 0.29
CA THR A 54 3.51 -11.27 0.94
C THR A 54 3.95 -10.18 -0.04
N LEU A 55 4.95 -10.47 -0.89
CA LEU A 55 5.40 -9.54 -1.92
C LEU A 55 4.30 -9.19 -2.92
N ASN A 56 3.47 -10.16 -3.32
CA ASN A 56 2.31 -9.93 -4.19
C ASN A 56 1.29 -9.00 -3.51
N SER A 57 1.02 -9.23 -2.22
CA SER A 57 0.11 -8.37 -1.44
C SER A 57 0.64 -6.94 -1.35
N TYR A 58 1.95 -6.75 -1.17
CA TYR A 58 2.56 -5.42 -1.11
C TYR A 58 2.54 -4.73 -2.47
N GLN A 59 2.74 -5.46 -3.57
CA GLN A 59 2.60 -4.91 -4.91
C GLN A 59 1.17 -4.44 -5.19
N TYR A 60 0.17 -5.20 -4.76
CA TYR A 60 -1.24 -4.78 -4.85
C TYR A 60 -1.48 -3.47 -4.09
N LEU A 61 -0.97 -3.38 -2.85
CA LEU A 61 -1.11 -2.15 -2.04
C LEU A 61 -0.41 -0.95 -2.67
N LYS A 62 0.80 -1.12 -3.22
CA LYS A 62 1.50 -0.05 -3.95
C LYS A 62 0.71 0.46 -5.14
N LYS A 63 0.15 -0.46 -5.93
CA LYS A 63 -0.71 -0.09 -7.07
C LYS A 63 -1.91 0.73 -6.59
N LEU A 64 -2.58 0.29 -5.53
CA LEU A 64 -3.73 1.01 -4.97
C LEU A 64 -3.37 2.43 -4.52
N LEU A 65 -2.22 2.61 -3.87
CA LEU A 65 -1.73 3.92 -3.43
C LEU A 65 -1.37 4.83 -4.61
N HIS A 66 -0.71 4.29 -5.64
CA HIS A 66 -0.44 5.03 -6.87
C HIS A 66 -1.72 5.46 -7.58
N ASP A 67 -2.68 4.55 -7.76
CA ASP A 67 -3.97 4.84 -8.38
C ASP A 67 -4.69 5.98 -7.62
N ARG A 68 -4.63 5.97 -6.28
CA ARG A 68 -5.23 7.02 -5.45
C ARG A 68 -4.51 8.37 -5.59
N LEU A 69 -3.18 8.39 -5.56
CA LEU A 69 -2.40 9.62 -5.76
C LEU A 69 -2.66 10.23 -7.13
N ASP A 70 -2.73 9.42 -8.18
CA ASP A 70 -3.03 9.87 -9.54
C ASP A 70 -4.42 10.51 -9.63
N LEU A 71 -5.42 9.93 -8.97
CA LEU A 71 -6.76 10.52 -8.90
C LEU A 71 -6.77 11.88 -8.18
N GLN A 72 -6.00 12.03 -7.10
CA GLN A 72 -5.87 13.30 -6.41
C GLN A 72 -5.12 14.35 -7.25
N ASN A 73 -4.07 13.95 -7.98
CA ASN A 73 -3.36 14.85 -8.89
C ASN A 73 -4.24 15.32 -10.05
N ARG A 74 -5.11 14.46 -10.58
CA ARG A 74 -6.12 14.85 -11.60
C ARG A 74 -7.16 15.81 -11.04
N SER A 75 -7.60 15.60 -9.80
CA SER A 75 -8.58 16.47 -9.14
C SER A 75 -8.04 17.89 -8.96
N ASP A 76 -6.79 18.03 -8.53
CA ASP A 76 -6.14 19.35 -8.38
C ASP A 76 -6.01 20.10 -9.71
N SER A 77 -5.77 19.39 -10.81
CA SER A 77 -5.66 19.97 -12.15
C SER A 77 -6.99 20.49 -12.72
N ILE A 78 -8.13 20.05 -12.18
CA ILE A 78 -9.46 20.53 -12.59
C ILE A 78 -9.84 21.79 -11.80
N VAL A 79 -9.29 21.95 -10.60
CA VAL A 79 -9.65 23.01 -9.65
C VAL A 79 -8.68 24.20 -9.71
N SER A 80 -7.51 24.05 -10.35
CA SER A 80 -6.55 25.14 -10.64
C SER A 80 -6.85 25.86 -11.95
#